data_AF-B4E7R6-F1
#
_entry.id   AF-B4E7R6-F1
#
_cell.length_a   1.000
_cell.length_b   1.000
_cell.length_c   1.000
_cell.angle_alpha   90.00
_cell.angle_beta   90.00
_cell.angle_gamma   90.00
#
_symmetry.space_group_name_H-M   'P 1'
#
loop_
_entity.id
_entity.type
_entity.pdbx_description
1 polymer ?
#
loop_
_entity_poly.entity_id
_entity_poly.type
_entity_poly.pdbx_seq_one_letter_code
_entity_poly.pdbx_strand_id
1 'polypeptide(L)'
;MRAARDRIVAGRDLCPRPRGAEMPLREFCPGFHGLRLREPPSCMGCMAYRCGPAYTCKDHSWTCPMQSKATREAHAGTVDALVSFMDDCRFCASGLTAATVSLALEYVYQPHPRFWRDFNIAFLVRALTLCVPDWRAAINRAGHASGGATRLLADVEEYVRVNAFDEANAEMLRALPVHMRPTDGATAFEWLSAQLARKGKMEELDFARRDGDVCGEGALDALHCIEEAAAGRHIERTGMLVAKVYREAVMKEHVAH
;
A
#
# COMPACT_ATOMS: atom_id res chain seq x y z
N MET A 1 0.58 21.08 -4.32
CA MET A 1 -0.70 21.16 -5.08
C MET A 1 -0.81 20.19 -6.28
N ARG A 2 0.29 19.60 -6.82
CA ARG A 2 0.20 18.56 -7.88
C ARG A 2 0.35 17.12 -7.36
N ALA A 3 1.28 16.86 -6.43
CA ALA A 3 1.58 15.51 -5.93
C ALA A 3 0.39 14.73 -5.32
N ALA A 4 -0.48 15.39 -4.54
CA ALA A 4 -1.66 14.72 -3.95
C ALA A 4 -2.80 14.47 -4.96
N ARG A 5 -2.89 15.27 -6.02
CA ARG A 5 -3.92 15.13 -7.06
C ARG A 5 -3.54 14.04 -8.07
N ASP A 6 -2.25 13.87 -8.32
CA ASP A 6 -1.74 12.86 -9.26
C ASP A 6 -1.79 11.44 -8.67
N ARG A 7 -1.65 11.27 -7.34
CA ARG A 7 -1.77 9.95 -6.67
C ARG A 7 -3.20 9.35 -6.70
N ILE A 8 -4.25 10.17 -6.80
CA ILE A 8 -5.64 9.68 -6.92
C ILE A 8 -6.00 9.35 -8.38
N VAL A 9 -5.25 9.87 -9.37
CA VAL A 9 -5.59 9.79 -10.80
C VAL A 9 -4.68 8.81 -11.57
N ALA A 10 -3.48 8.48 -11.09
CA ALA A 10 -2.49 7.64 -11.80
C ALA A 10 -2.81 6.13 -11.90
N GLY A 11 -4.03 5.70 -11.55
CA GLY A 11 -4.51 4.32 -11.75
C GLY A 11 -5.08 4.01 -13.15
N ARG A 12 -4.95 4.94 -14.11
CA ARG A 12 -5.43 4.77 -15.49
C ARG A 12 -4.35 5.12 -16.50
N ASP A 13 -3.99 4.11 -17.31
CA ASP A 13 -3.26 4.17 -18.58
C ASP A 13 -1.77 4.59 -18.44
N LEU A 14 -0.79 3.71 -18.70
CA LEU A 14 -0.33 3.39 -20.06
C LEU A 14 0.48 2.07 -20.05
N CYS A 15 -0.04 1.04 -20.70
CA CYS A 15 0.80 -0.02 -21.29
C CYS A 15 0.34 -0.20 -22.73
N PRO A 16 1.06 0.32 -23.75
CA PRO A 16 0.71 0.05 -25.13
C PRO A 16 1.07 -1.40 -25.47
N ARG A 17 0.06 -2.19 -25.85
CA ARG A 17 0.28 -3.49 -26.51
C ARG A 17 1.07 -3.27 -27.80
N PRO A 18 2.18 -3.99 -28.06
CA PRO A 18 2.80 -3.96 -29.37
C PRO A 18 1.95 -4.77 -30.35
N ARG A 19 1.45 -4.10 -31.40
CA ARG A 19 0.99 -4.74 -32.64
C ARG A 19 2.21 -5.02 -33.52
N GLY A 20 2.17 -6.16 -34.19
CA GLY A 20 3.32 -6.84 -34.77
C GLY A 20 4.07 -6.13 -35.89
N ALA A 21 5.32 -6.57 -36.04
CA ALA A 21 6.08 -6.54 -37.28
C ALA A 21 6.94 -7.82 -37.31
N GLU A 22 6.83 -8.56 -38.41
CA GLU A 22 7.57 -9.78 -38.71
C GLU A 22 9.03 -9.46 -39.11
N MET A 23 9.98 -10.19 -38.51
CA MET A 23 11.27 -10.73 -39.04
C MET A 23 12.32 -9.79 -39.73
N PRO A 24 13.61 -10.20 -39.91
CA PRO A 24 14.19 -11.54 -39.76
C PRO A 24 15.50 -11.66 -38.93
N LEU A 25 15.81 -12.92 -38.62
CA LEU A 25 17.12 -13.47 -38.23
C LEU A 25 18.23 -13.09 -39.22
N ARG A 26 19.36 -12.57 -38.74
CA ARG A 26 20.74 -13.05 -39.03
C ARG A 26 21.82 -12.16 -38.40
N GLU A 27 22.81 -12.86 -37.84
CA GLU A 27 24.25 -12.53 -37.80
C GLU A 27 24.72 -11.29 -37.01
N PHE A 28 25.32 -11.49 -35.83
CA PHE A 28 26.78 -11.42 -35.63
C PHE A 28 27.15 -11.60 -34.14
N CYS A 29 27.83 -12.71 -33.82
CA CYS A 29 28.71 -12.86 -32.67
C CYS A 29 30.01 -13.49 -33.19
N PRO A 30 31.18 -12.94 -32.83
CA PRO A 30 32.37 -13.76 -32.72
C PRO A 30 33.03 -13.62 -31.35
N GLY A 31 33.31 -14.79 -30.76
CA GLY A 31 34.58 -15.04 -30.10
C GLY A 31 34.65 -14.75 -28.60
N PHE A 32 34.40 -15.77 -27.78
CA PHE A 32 35.37 -16.14 -26.74
C PHE A 32 35.37 -17.66 -26.57
N HIS A 33 36.49 -18.26 -26.97
CA HIS A 33 36.81 -19.67 -26.76
C HIS A 33 37.33 -19.89 -25.34
N GLY A 34 36.80 -20.94 -24.70
CA GLY A 34 37.60 -21.88 -23.93
C GLY A 34 37.69 -21.64 -22.42
N LEU A 35 37.00 -22.48 -21.64
CA LEU A 35 37.66 -23.54 -20.84
C LEU A 35 36.62 -24.50 -20.21
N ARG A 36 36.61 -25.73 -20.76
CA ARG A 36 36.36 -27.06 -20.17
C ARG A 36 35.37 -27.25 -19.00
N LEU A 37 34.25 -27.90 -19.37
CA LEU A 37 33.83 -29.26 -18.94
C LEU A 37 34.20 -29.72 -17.52
N ARG A 38 33.17 -29.87 -16.66
CA ARG A 38 32.92 -31.07 -15.84
C ARG A 38 31.48 -31.06 -15.28
N GLU A 39 30.65 -31.96 -15.78
CA GLU A 39 29.48 -32.55 -15.10
C GLU A 39 29.66 -34.09 -15.14
N PRO A 40 28.86 -34.90 -14.42
CA PRO A 40 28.37 -34.82 -13.05
C PRO A 40 28.75 -36.13 -12.28
N PRO A 41 28.14 -36.43 -11.11
CA PRO A 41 27.24 -37.58 -11.17
C PRO A 41 25.92 -37.44 -10.41
N SER A 42 24.92 -38.08 -11.02
CA SER A 42 23.64 -38.56 -10.52
C SER A 42 23.76 -39.53 -9.33
N CYS A 43 22.77 -39.52 -8.42
CA CYS A 43 21.89 -40.66 -8.10
C CYS A 43 21.33 -40.64 -6.66
N MET A 44 20.03 -40.96 -6.59
CA MET A 44 19.32 -41.74 -5.56
C MET A 44 19.19 -41.20 -4.12
N GLY A 45 17.94 -40.90 -3.76
CA GLY A 45 17.51 -40.69 -2.38
C GLY A 45 15.99 -40.64 -2.16
N CYS A 46 15.19 -41.35 -2.95
CA CYS A 46 13.79 -41.64 -2.58
C CYS A 46 13.78 -42.72 -1.49
N MET A 47 13.66 -42.34 -0.22
CA MET A 47 13.19 -43.27 0.81
C MET A 47 11.71 -43.08 1.04
N ALA A 48 10.97 -44.08 0.57
CA ALA A 48 9.60 -44.34 0.93
C ALA A 48 9.51 -44.72 2.43
N TYR A 49 8.75 -43.97 3.20
CA TYR A 49 8.09 -44.52 4.39
C TYR A 49 6.64 -44.81 4.04
N ARG A 50 6.37 -46.08 3.70
CA ARG A 50 5.03 -46.66 3.82
C ARG A 50 4.84 -47.08 5.28
N CYS A 51 3.95 -46.41 5.99
CA CYS A 51 3.16 -47.01 7.05
C CYS A 51 1.68 -46.70 6.75
N GLY A 52 0.85 -47.71 6.98
CA GLY A 52 -0.54 -47.82 6.51
C GLY A 52 -1.56 -46.91 7.21
N PRO A 53 -2.87 -47.16 6.98
CA PRO A 53 -3.84 -46.11 6.73
C PRO A 53 -4.69 -45.74 7.95
N ALA A 54 -4.86 -44.44 8.19
CA ALA A 54 -6.13 -43.81 8.59
C ALA A 54 -5.93 -42.28 8.55
N TYR A 55 -6.47 -41.66 7.50
CA TYR A 55 -6.59 -40.21 7.39
C TYR A 55 -7.61 -39.72 8.42
N THR A 56 -7.28 -38.65 9.17
CA THR A 56 -8.07 -37.40 9.14
C THR A 56 -7.17 -36.23 9.52
N CYS A 57 -7.18 -35.23 8.64
CA CYS A 57 -6.46 -33.96 8.72
C CYS A 57 -7.20 -33.02 9.70
N LYS A 58 -6.50 -32.41 10.65
CA LYS A 58 -6.92 -31.17 11.33
C LYS A 58 -5.70 -30.39 11.83
N ASP A 59 -5.78 -29.08 11.64
CA ASP A 59 -4.99 -28.01 12.26
C ASP A 59 -3.63 -27.66 11.65
N HIS A 60 -3.66 -27.16 10.41
CA HIS A 60 -2.72 -26.11 10.01
C HIS A 60 -3.16 -24.78 10.64
N SER A 61 -2.62 -24.47 11.82
CA SER A 61 -2.72 -23.13 12.39
C SER A 61 -1.75 -22.21 11.65
N TRP A 62 -2.30 -21.39 10.75
CA TRP A 62 -1.62 -20.17 10.34
C TRP A 62 -1.59 -19.26 11.56
N THR A 63 -0.47 -19.20 12.26
CA THR A 63 -0.25 -18.20 13.30
C THR A 63 -0.31 -16.82 12.66
N CYS A 64 -1.43 -16.13 12.88
CA CYS A 64 -1.56 -14.69 12.62
C CYS A 64 -0.43 -13.99 13.39
N PRO A 65 0.34 -13.06 12.78
CA PRO A 65 1.39 -12.36 13.51
C PRO A 65 0.77 -11.68 14.73
N MET A 66 1.25 -12.02 15.94
CA MET A 66 0.78 -11.36 17.16
C MET A 66 1.06 -9.86 17.04
N GLN A 67 0.01 -9.08 16.82
CA GLN A 67 0.08 -7.62 16.88
C GLN A 67 0.51 -7.19 18.28
N SER A 68 1.50 -6.31 18.34
CA SER A 68 2.02 -5.77 19.59
C SER A 68 0.92 -5.01 20.36
N LYS A 69 1.09 -4.83 21.68
CA LYS A 69 0.12 -4.06 22.49
C LYS A 69 -0.01 -2.61 21.98
N ALA A 70 1.10 -1.98 21.62
CA ALA A 70 1.12 -0.63 21.05
C ALA A 70 0.38 -0.56 19.70
N THR A 71 0.52 -1.59 18.85
CA THR A 71 -0.22 -1.73 17.59
C THR A 71 -1.73 -1.84 17.82
N ARG A 72 -2.16 -2.57 18.86
CA ARG A 72 -3.58 -2.71 19.21
C ARG A 72 -4.19 -1.41 19.76
N GLU A 73 -3.42 -0.63 20.50
CA GLU A 73 -3.85 0.68 21.02
C GLU A 73 -3.94 1.73 19.90
N ALA A 74 -3.00 1.72 18.95
CA ALA A 74 -2.99 2.62 17.80
C ALA A 74 -4.22 2.48 16.89
N HIS A 75 -4.72 1.25 16.71
CA HIS A 75 -5.91 0.98 15.89
C HIS A 75 -7.19 0.77 16.72
N ALA A 76 -7.15 1.09 18.01
CA ALA A 76 -8.34 1.05 18.84
C ALA A 76 -9.39 2.05 18.29
N GLY A 77 -10.60 1.56 18.05
CA GLY A 77 -11.69 2.37 17.49
C GLY A 77 -11.58 2.68 15.99
N THR A 78 -10.56 2.18 15.26
CA THR A 78 -10.43 2.43 13.81
C THR A 78 -11.67 1.96 13.03
N VAL A 79 -12.24 0.80 13.38
CA VAL A 79 -13.46 0.31 12.72
C VAL A 79 -14.63 1.25 12.98
N ASP A 80 -14.81 1.73 14.21
CA ASP A 80 -15.92 2.61 14.58
C ASP A 80 -15.77 3.98 13.90
N ALA A 81 -14.55 4.50 13.80
CA ALA A 81 -14.25 5.74 13.08
C ALA A 81 -14.48 5.60 11.56
N LEU A 82 -14.10 4.47 10.97
CA LEU A 82 -14.41 4.15 9.56
C LEU A 82 -15.92 4.09 9.34
N VAL A 83 -16.65 3.38 10.21
CA VAL A 83 -18.12 3.27 10.13
C VAL A 83 -18.77 4.64 10.24
N SER A 84 -18.37 5.46 11.22
CA SER A 84 -18.88 6.82 11.38
C SER A 84 -18.63 7.67 10.15
N PHE A 85 -17.43 7.61 9.56
CA PHE A 85 -17.13 8.36 8.34
C PHE A 85 -18.00 7.89 7.16
N MET A 86 -18.10 6.58 6.95
CA MET A 86 -18.85 6.00 5.84
C MET A 86 -20.35 6.27 5.95
N ASP A 87 -20.90 6.26 7.17
CA ASP A 87 -22.31 6.57 7.43
C ASP A 87 -22.61 8.06 7.18
N ASP A 88 -21.80 8.95 7.75
CA ASP A 88 -21.90 10.40 7.51
C ASP A 88 -21.73 10.77 6.03
N CYS A 89 -20.95 9.99 5.29
CA CYS A 89 -20.75 10.20 3.85
C CYS A 89 -21.73 9.40 2.97
N ARG A 90 -22.71 8.71 3.56
CA ARG A 90 -23.72 7.88 2.87
C ARG A 90 -23.11 6.92 1.84
N PHE A 91 -22.05 6.21 2.24
CA PHE A 91 -21.45 5.20 1.39
C PHE A 91 -22.51 4.19 0.97
N CYS A 92 -22.61 3.97 -0.34
CA CYS A 92 -23.51 3.01 -0.93
C CYS A 92 -22.77 2.23 -2.01
N ALA A 93 -23.30 1.07 -2.38
CA ALA A 93 -22.60 0.16 -3.29
C ALA A 93 -22.15 0.83 -4.60
N SER A 94 -22.99 1.67 -5.22
CA SER A 94 -22.67 2.37 -6.47
C SER A 94 -21.58 3.44 -6.33
N GLY A 95 -21.38 3.96 -5.12
CA GLY A 95 -20.35 4.96 -4.83
C GLY A 95 -19.01 4.39 -4.39
N LEU A 96 -18.91 3.06 -4.18
CA LEU A 96 -17.70 2.42 -3.67
C LEU A 96 -16.59 2.39 -4.73
N THR A 97 -15.65 3.32 -4.63
CA THR A 97 -14.44 3.37 -5.45
C THR A 97 -13.20 3.37 -4.56
N ALA A 98 -12.02 3.09 -5.14
CA ALA A 98 -10.76 3.19 -4.40
C ALA A 98 -10.58 4.61 -3.83
N ALA A 99 -10.92 5.64 -4.61
CA ALA A 99 -10.84 7.03 -4.16
C ALA A 99 -11.71 7.33 -2.93
N THR A 100 -12.98 6.91 -2.93
CA THR A 100 -13.86 7.11 -1.76
C THR A 100 -13.36 6.34 -0.56
N VAL A 101 -12.87 5.11 -0.75
CA VAL A 101 -12.33 4.31 0.35
C VAL A 101 -11.03 4.93 0.90
N SER A 102 -10.16 5.46 0.04
CA SER A 102 -8.97 6.19 0.45
C SER A 102 -9.31 7.41 1.33
N LEU A 103 -10.41 8.14 1.06
CA LEU A 103 -10.84 9.22 1.94
C LEU A 103 -11.20 8.72 3.35
N ALA A 104 -11.86 7.58 3.46
CA ALA A 104 -12.15 6.98 4.76
C ALA A 104 -10.86 6.57 5.49
N LEU A 105 -9.86 6.06 4.77
CA LEU A 105 -8.54 5.74 5.34
C LEU A 105 -7.78 6.99 5.79
N GLU A 106 -7.79 8.05 4.99
CA GLU A 106 -7.22 9.36 5.37
C GLU A 106 -7.91 9.93 6.62
N TYR A 107 -9.23 9.77 6.73
CA TYR A 107 -9.98 10.26 7.88
C TYR A 107 -9.53 9.59 9.19
N VAL A 108 -9.26 8.29 9.15
CA VAL A 108 -8.84 7.53 10.35
C VAL A 108 -7.33 7.53 10.57
N TYR A 109 -6.56 8.18 9.70
CA TYR A 109 -5.12 8.28 9.83
C TYR A 109 -4.73 9.01 11.11
N GLN A 110 -3.86 8.38 11.91
CA GLN A 110 -3.22 9.01 13.05
C GLN A 110 -1.72 9.16 12.75
N PRO A 111 -1.16 10.39 12.78
CA PRO A 111 0.23 10.66 12.43
C PRO A 111 1.21 10.21 13.53
N HIS A 112 1.38 8.90 13.66
CA HIS A 112 2.39 8.29 14.52
C HIS A 112 3.17 7.22 13.75
N PRO A 113 4.40 6.87 14.16
CA PRO A 113 5.16 5.82 13.50
C PRO A 113 4.38 4.51 13.43
N ARG A 114 4.58 3.78 12.33
CA ARG A 114 3.95 2.48 12.03
C ARG A 114 2.44 2.44 11.84
N PHE A 115 1.70 3.56 11.82
CA PHE A 115 0.25 3.50 11.64
C PHE A 115 -0.11 2.71 10.38
N TRP A 116 0.50 3.03 9.24
CA TRP A 116 0.16 2.41 7.97
C TRP A 116 0.74 1.00 7.85
N ARG A 117 1.95 0.80 8.37
CA ARG A 117 2.60 -0.52 8.40
C ARG A 117 1.81 -1.54 9.21
N ASP A 118 1.17 -1.10 10.28
CA ASP A 118 0.42 -1.96 11.18
C ASP A 118 -1.09 -2.00 10.87
N PHE A 119 -1.56 -1.18 9.90
CA PHE A 119 -2.96 -1.14 9.48
C PHE A 119 -3.39 -2.46 8.86
N ASN A 120 -4.48 -3.04 9.38
CA ASN A 120 -5.03 -4.29 8.86
C ASN A 120 -6.25 -4.02 7.96
N ILE A 121 -6.18 -4.44 6.70
CA ILE A 121 -7.29 -4.32 5.72
C ILE A 121 -8.58 -4.98 6.22
N ALA A 122 -8.51 -5.96 7.14
CA ALA A 122 -9.68 -6.53 7.78
C ALA A 122 -10.53 -5.48 8.53
N PHE A 123 -9.93 -4.40 9.06
CA PHE A 123 -10.68 -3.30 9.67
C PHE A 123 -11.59 -2.61 8.65
N LEU A 124 -11.04 -2.31 7.47
CA LEU A 124 -11.79 -1.73 6.37
C LEU A 124 -12.88 -2.67 5.86
N VAL A 125 -12.54 -3.94 5.63
CA VAL A 125 -13.52 -4.95 5.17
C VAL A 125 -14.68 -5.07 6.15
N ARG A 126 -14.41 -5.05 7.46
CA ARG A 126 -15.44 -5.07 8.50
C ARG A 126 -16.30 -3.82 8.45
N ALA A 127 -15.73 -2.63 8.34
CA ALA A 127 -16.48 -1.38 8.23
C ALA A 127 -17.38 -1.36 6.98
N LEU A 128 -16.84 -1.76 5.82
CA LEU A 128 -17.61 -1.88 4.58
C LEU A 128 -18.78 -2.85 4.71
N THR A 129 -18.58 -4.00 5.34
CA THR A 129 -19.67 -4.98 5.57
C THR A 129 -20.75 -4.45 6.51
N LEU A 130 -20.40 -3.59 7.46
CA LEU A 130 -21.38 -2.96 8.37
C LEU A 130 -22.17 -1.84 7.68
N CYS A 131 -21.51 -0.98 6.91
CA CYS A 131 -22.16 0.17 6.25
C CYS A 131 -22.86 -0.19 4.95
N VAL A 132 -22.33 -1.15 4.19
CA VAL A 132 -22.84 -1.55 2.88
C VAL A 132 -22.99 -3.07 2.83
N PRO A 133 -24.14 -3.61 3.29
CA PRO A 133 -24.43 -5.02 3.19
C PRO A 133 -24.26 -5.53 1.75
N ASP A 134 -23.67 -6.71 1.59
CA ASP A 134 -23.41 -7.34 0.28
C ASP A 134 -22.60 -6.51 -0.73
N TRP A 135 -21.80 -5.55 -0.25
CA TRP A 135 -20.99 -4.67 -1.11
C TRP A 135 -20.20 -5.43 -2.16
N ARG A 136 -19.62 -6.59 -1.82
CA ARG A 136 -18.87 -7.44 -2.75
C ARG A 136 -19.70 -7.87 -3.97
N ALA A 137 -20.92 -8.35 -3.72
CA ALA A 137 -21.82 -8.78 -4.79
C ALA A 137 -22.26 -7.57 -5.63
N ALA A 138 -22.52 -6.44 -4.98
CA ALA A 138 -22.98 -5.24 -5.66
C ALA A 138 -21.92 -4.62 -6.58
N ILE A 139 -20.66 -4.55 -6.15
CA ILE A 139 -19.57 -3.98 -6.98
C ILE A 139 -19.01 -4.97 -8.02
N ASN A 140 -19.28 -6.27 -7.87
CA ASN A 140 -18.95 -7.27 -8.90
C ASN A 140 -19.92 -7.25 -10.09
N ARG A 141 -20.99 -6.44 -10.04
CA ARG A 141 -21.87 -6.24 -11.19
C ARG A 141 -21.10 -5.60 -12.35
N ALA A 142 -21.40 -6.06 -13.56
CA ALA A 142 -20.77 -5.54 -14.77
C ALA A 142 -20.96 -4.01 -14.88
N GLY A 143 -19.91 -3.29 -15.27
CA GLY A 143 -19.94 -1.84 -15.44
C GLY A 143 -19.71 -1.02 -14.17
N HIS A 144 -19.48 -1.66 -13.01
CA HIS A 144 -19.16 -0.93 -11.79
C HIS A 144 -17.80 -0.20 -11.90
N ALA A 145 -17.74 1.04 -11.40
CA ALA A 145 -16.57 1.91 -11.53
C ALA A 145 -15.29 1.36 -10.84
N SER A 146 -15.45 0.49 -9.84
CA SER A 146 -14.33 -0.16 -9.14
C SER A 146 -13.67 -1.29 -9.92
N GLY A 147 -14.31 -1.79 -10.99
CA GLY A 147 -13.84 -2.98 -11.71
C GLY A 147 -13.91 -4.28 -10.90
N GLY A 148 -14.81 -4.35 -9.91
CA GLY A 148 -15.02 -5.51 -9.04
C GLY A 148 -14.39 -5.36 -7.64
N ALA A 149 -14.70 -6.31 -6.76
CA ALA A 149 -14.26 -6.32 -5.37
C ALA A 149 -12.77 -6.62 -5.22
N THR A 150 -12.26 -7.57 -6.01
CA THR A 150 -10.83 -7.91 -5.99
C THR A 150 -9.97 -6.72 -6.40
N ARG A 151 -10.36 -5.99 -7.46
CA ARG A 151 -9.64 -4.81 -7.91
C ARG A 151 -9.71 -3.68 -6.89
N LEU A 152 -10.89 -3.41 -6.33
CA LEU A 152 -11.05 -2.41 -5.28
C LEU A 152 -10.11 -2.66 -4.09
N LEU A 153 -10.07 -3.91 -3.59
CA LEU A 153 -9.20 -4.25 -2.47
C LEU A 153 -7.72 -4.16 -2.84
N ALA A 154 -7.33 -4.58 -4.05
CA ALA A 154 -5.95 -4.45 -4.53
C ALA A 154 -5.51 -2.98 -4.63
N ASP A 155 -6.37 -2.10 -5.17
CA ASP A 155 -6.09 -0.66 -5.27
C ASP A 155 -5.93 -0.02 -3.88
N VAL A 156 -6.74 -0.46 -2.91
CA VAL A 156 -6.66 0.02 -1.53
C VAL A 156 -5.45 -0.55 -0.77
N GLU A 157 -5.11 -1.81 -1.01
CA GLU A 157 -3.88 -2.43 -0.48
C GLU A 157 -2.64 -1.71 -1.00
N GLU A 158 -2.59 -1.36 -2.29
CA GLU A 158 -1.52 -0.54 -2.86
C GLU A 158 -1.46 0.84 -2.19
N TYR A 159 -2.61 1.47 -1.97
CA TYR A 159 -2.69 2.75 -1.26
C TYR A 159 -2.12 2.64 0.17
N VAL A 160 -2.48 1.62 0.94
CA VAL A 160 -1.91 1.40 2.29
C VAL A 160 -0.41 1.12 2.21
N ARG A 161 0.03 0.33 1.22
CA ARG A 161 1.44 -0.01 1.00
C ARG A 161 2.30 1.22 0.70
N VAL A 162 1.84 2.12 -0.17
CA VAL A 162 2.52 3.38 -0.49
C VAL A 162 2.69 4.22 0.78
N ASN A 163 1.63 4.38 1.57
CA ASN A 163 1.71 5.18 2.79
C ASN A 163 2.59 4.55 3.89
N ALA A 164 2.58 3.21 4.00
CA ALA A 164 3.48 2.49 4.89
C ALA A 164 4.95 2.63 4.48
N PHE A 165 5.21 2.70 3.17
CA PHE A 165 6.53 2.93 2.62
C PHE A 165 7.02 4.36 2.91
N ASP A 166 6.18 5.38 2.65
CA ASP A 166 6.48 6.78 2.98
C ASP A 166 6.77 6.95 4.48
N GLU A 167 5.99 6.30 5.35
CA GLU A 167 6.18 6.31 6.81
C GLU A 167 7.48 5.63 7.24
N ALA A 168 7.85 4.50 6.63
CA ALA A 168 9.11 3.82 6.90
C ALA A 168 10.33 4.67 6.46
N ASN A 169 10.21 5.39 5.35
CA ASN A 169 11.22 6.34 4.90
C ASN A 169 11.31 7.55 5.83
N ALA A 170 10.18 8.07 6.31
CA ALA A 170 10.14 9.11 7.32
C ALA A 170 10.85 8.69 8.62
N GLU A 171 10.65 7.45 9.09
CA GLU A 171 11.39 6.89 10.23
C GLU A 171 12.92 6.92 9.99
N MET A 172 13.37 6.60 8.76
CA MET A 172 14.79 6.66 8.40
C MET A 172 15.35 8.09 8.39
N LEU A 173 14.59 9.04 7.83
CA LEU A 173 14.98 10.46 7.82
C LEU A 173 15.00 11.05 9.23
N ARG A 174 14.04 10.68 10.08
CA ARG A 174 13.94 11.14 11.48
C ARG A 174 15.18 10.77 12.30
N ALA A 175 15.79 9.63 12.00
CA ALA A 175 17.00 9.16 12.67
C ALA A 175 18.25 10.00 12.38
N LEU A 176 18.21 10.88 11.37
CA LEU A 176 19.28 11.81 11.07
C LEU A 176 19.26 13.03 12.00
N PRO A 177 20.44 13.62 12.32
CA PRO A 177 20.50 14.96 12.88
C PRO A 177 19.76 15.97 11.99
N VAL A 178 19.03 16.91 12.59
CA VAL A 178 18.15 17.85 11.86
C VAL A 178 18.88 18.57 10.71
N HIS A 179 20.10 19.05 10.96
CA HIS A 179 20.91 19.77 9.96
C HIS A 179 21.39 18.91 8.79
N MET A 180 21.29 17.58 8.88
CA MET A 180 21.65 16.62 7.83
C MET A 180 20.42 16.11 7.06
N ARG A 181 19.21 16.50 7.46
CA ARG A 181 17.98 16.02 6.83
C ARG A 181 17.79 16.71 5.47
N PRO A 182 17.47 15.96 4.41
CA PRO A 182 17.02 16.53 3.16
C PRO A 182 15.83 17.47 3.36
N THR A 183 15.78 18.55 2.59
CA THR A 183 14.73 19.58 2.68
C THR A 183 13.77 19.57 1.50
N ASP A 184 14.05 18.77 0.48
CA ASP A 184 13.27 18.64 -0.75
C ASP A 184 13.19 17.16 -1.20
N GLY A 185 12.19 16.85 -2.03
CA GLY A 185 11.90 15.49 -2.45
C GLY A 185 13.02 14.82 -3.25
N ALA A 186 13.73 15.57 -4.11
CA ALA A 186 14.80 15.02 -4.93
C ALA A 186 15.99 14.60 -4.06
N THR A 187 16.46 15.49 -3.18
CA THR A 187 17.55 15.19 -2.24
C THR A 187 17.15 14.06 -1.27
N ALA A 188 15.88 14.02 -0.84
CA ALA A 188 15.36 12.95 0.00
C ALA A 188 15.38 11.59 -0.73
N PHE A 189 14.92 11.55 -1.98
CA PHE A 189 14.91 10.35 -2.81
C PHE A 189 16.33 9.80 -3.05
N GLU A 190 17.29 10.66 -3.39
CA GLU A 190 18.68 10.25 -3.59
C GLU A 190 19.26 9.62 -2.30
N TRP A 191 19.05 10.30 -1.17
CA TRP A 191 19.52 9.81 0.12
C TRP A 191 18.85 8.48 0.49
N LEU A 192 17.52 8.38 0.38
CA LEU A 192 16.76 7.17 0.69
C LEU A 192 17.20 6.01 -0.20
N SER A 193 17.34 6.23 -1.50
CA SER A 193 17.80 5.21 -2.44
C SER A 193 19.19 4.66 -2.06
N ALA A 194 20.13 5.54 -1.73
CA ALA A 194 21.46 5.14 -1.27
C ALA A 194 21.39 4.32 0.03
N GLN A 195 20.51 4.69 0.96
CA GLN A 195 20.34 3.97 2.22
C GLN A 195 19.66 2.62 2.07
N LEU A 196 18.63 2.52 1.22
CA LEU A 196 17.95 1.27 0.91
C LEU A 196 18.91 0.29 0.24
N ALA A 197 19.71 0.76 -0.72
CA ALA A 197 20.77 -0.03 -1.34
C ALA A 197 21.80 -0.53 -0.32
N ARG A 198 22.29 0.35 0.57
CA ARG A 198 23.24 -0.01 1.64
C ARG A 198 22.67 -1.06 2.61
N LYS A 199 21.36 -1.03 2.86
CA LYS A 199 20.66 -1.98 3.73
C LYS A 199 20.24 -3.28 3.02
N GLY A 200 20.52 -3.42 1.72
CA GLY A 200 20.10 -4.59 0.92
C GLY A 200 18.59 -4.70 0.70
N LYS A 201 17.85 -3.60 0.87
CA LYS A 201 16.39 -3.53 0.72
C LYS A 201 16.01 -3.28 -0.74
N MET A 202 16.21 -4.32 -1.57
CA MET A 202 16.10 -4.19 -3.03
C MET A 202 14.67 -3.96 -3.51
N GLU A 203 13.67 -4.61 -2.89
CA GLU A 203 12.26 -4.42 -3.25
C GLU A 203 11.80 -2.98 -2.95
N GLU A 204 12.16 -2.45 -1.78
CA GLU A 204 11.91 -1.07 -1.41
C GLU A 204 12.66 -0.07 -2.29
N LEU A 205 13.88 -0.41 -2.72
CA LEU A 205 14.65 0.42 -3.63
C LEU A 205 14.01 0.49 -5.02
N ASP A 206 13.56 -0.63 -5.56
CA ASP A 206 12.88 -0.67 -6.86
C ASP A 206 11.54 0.07 -6.80
N PHE A 207 10.84 -0.03 -5.66
CA PHE A 207 9.66 0.78 -5.39
C PHE A 207 9.98 2.28 -5.35
N ALA A 208 11.03 2.69 -4.62
CA ALA A 208 11.48 4.07 -4.59
C ALA A 208 11.80 4.60 -5.99
N ARG A 209 12.51 3.81 -6.81
CA ARG A 209 12.91 4.19 -8.17
C ARG A 209 11.74 4.36 -9.12
N ARG A 210 10.69 3.55 -8.96
CA ARG A 210 9.45 3.68 -9.73
C ARG A 210 8.79 5.03 -9.48
N ASP A 211 8.79 5.46 -8.22
CA ASP A 211 8.08 6.67 -7.78
C ASP A 211 8.96 7.94 -7.88
N GLY A 212 10.28 7.80 -7.88
CA GLY A 212 11.22 8.91 -8.05
C GLY A 212 11.19 9.91 -6.88
N ASP A 213 11.21 11.21 -7.19
CA ASP A 213 11.16 12.30 -6.21
C ASP A 213 9.86 12.31 -5.38
N VAL A 214 8.75 11.79 -5.93
CA VAL A 214 7.46 11.63 -5.23
C VAL A 214 7.58 10.79 -3.96
N CYS A 215 8.49 9.79 -3.93
CA CYS A 215 8.80 9.01 -2.73
C CYS A 215 9.47 9.89 -1.66
N GLY A 216 10.40 10.76 -2.07
CA GLY A 216 11.07 11.68 -1.17
C GLY A 216 10.11 12.73 -0.60
N GLU A 217 9.22 13.29 -1.42
CA GLU A 217 8.16 14.19 -0.96
C GLU A 217 7.24 13.51 0.05
N GLY A 218 6.77 12.29 -0.24
CA GLY A 218 5.93 11.51 0.65
C GLY A 218 6.57 11.24 2.02
N ALA A 219 7.86 10.91 2.03
CA ALA A 219 8.64 10.70 3.24
C ALA A 219 8.80 11.99 4.08
N LEU A 220 9.00 13.13 3.43
CA LEU A 220 9.11 14.43 4.12
C LEU A 220 7.77 14.88 4.69
N ASP A 221 6.67 14.70 3.95
CA ASP A 221 5.32 15.00 4.43
C ASP A 221 4.96 14.13 5.64
N ALA A 222 5.26 12.83 5.59
CA ALA A 222 5.05 11.91 6.71
C ALA A 222 5.92 12.27 7.91
N LEU A 223 7.20 12.62 7.69
CA LEU A 223 8.11 13.07 8.75
C LEU A 223 7.56 14.30 9.47
N HIS A 224 7.13 15.31 8.71
CA HIS A 224 6.55 16.53 9.26
C HIS A 224 5.34 16.22 10.14
N CYS A 225 4.39 15.42 9.63
CA CYS A 225 3.20 15.04 10.38
C CYS A 225 3.53 14.32 11.69
N ILE A 226 4.46 13.37 11.65
CA ILE A 226 4.89 12.60 12.82
C ILE A 226 5.57 13.49 13.88
N GLU A 227 6.44 14.41 13.47
CA GLU A 227 7.15 15.28 14.41
C GLU A 227 6.22 16.31 15.07
N GLU A 228 5.28 16.84 14.31
CA GLU A 228 4.31 17.81 14.78
C GLU A 228 3.31 17.17 15.74
N ALA A 229 2.83 15.98 15.42
CA ALA A 229 2.00 15.18 16.31
C ALA A 229 2.74 14.80 17.60
N ALA A 230 4.02 14.43 17.51
CA ALA A 230 4.85 14.14 18.68
C ALA A 230 5.05 15.38 19.59
N ALA A 231 4.98 16.58 19.02
CA ALA A 231 5.01 17.84 19.76
C ALA A 231 3.63 18.27 20.31
N GLY A 232 2.60 17.42 20.18
CA GLY A 232 1.24 17.70 20.61
C GLY A 232 0.49 18.69 19.72
N ARG A 233 1.02 19.00 18.53
CA ARG A 233 0.35 19.88 17.57
C ARG A 233 -0.53 19.06 16.65
N HIS A 234 -1.74 19.56 16.44
CA HIS A 234 -2.69 18.93 15.53
C HIS A 234 -2.39 19.38 14.11
N ILE A 235 -1.70 18.53 13.34
CA ILE A 235 -1.51 18.74 11.90
C ILE A 235 -2.34 17.76 11.10
N GLU A 236 -2.97 18.29 10.06
CA GLU A 236 -3.70 17.53 9.08
C GLU A 236 -2.92 17.55 7.77
N ARG A 237 -2.51 16.38 7.28
CA ARG A 237 -2.01 16.31 5.91
C ARG A 237 -3.14 16.54 4.92
N THR A 238 -2.80 16.87 3.68
CA THR A 238 -3.78 17.19 2.62
C THR A 238 -4.91 16.17 2.53
N GLY A 239 -4.62 14.87 2.59
CA GLY A 239 -5.63 13.82 2.53
C GLY A 239 -6.64 13.88 3.69
N MET A 240 -6.18 14.14 4.92
CA MET A 240 -7.05 14.30 6.10
C MET A 240 -7.96 15.51 5.95
N LEU A 241 -7.42 16.65 5.50
CA LEU A 241 -8.19 17.87 5.22
C LEU A 241 -9.28 17.61 4.19
N VAL A 242 -8.92 16.96 3.08
CA VAL A 242 -9.87 16.61 2.01
C VAL A 242 -10.97 15.68 2.53
N ALA A 243 -10.63 14.68 3.33
CA ALA A 243 -11.62 13.78 3.92
C ALA A 243 -12.59 14.51 4.86
N LYS A 244 -12.10 15.42 5.70
CA LYS A 244 -12.94 16.24 6.58
C LYS A 244 -13.85 17.18 5.81
N VAL A 245 -13.32 17.92 4.84
CA VAL A 245 -14.10 18.81 3.98
C VAL A 245 -15.16 18.05 3.21
N TYR A 246 -14.83 16.86 2.69
CA TYR A 246 -15.79 15.99 2.03
C TYR A 246 -16.93 15.57 2.97
N ARG A 247 -16.61 15.07 4.16
CA ARG A 247 -17.61 14.70 5.18
C ARG A 247 -18.50 15.90 5.55
N GLU A 248 -17.91 17.06 5.80
CA GLU A 248 -18.66 18.28 6.13
C GLU A 248 -19.59 18.72 5.00
N ALA A 249 -19.15 18.62 3.74
CA ALA A 249 -19.97 18.97 2.59
C ALA A 249 -21.19 18.05 2.48
N VAL A 250 -20.98 16.73 2.55
CA VAL A 250 -22.07 15.74 2.50
C VAL A 250 -23.03 15.92 3.67
N MET A 251 -22.52 16.13 4.89
CA MET A 251 -23.35 16.36 6.07
C MET A 251 -24.16 17.67 6.01
N LYS A 252 -23.64 18.72 5.38
CA LYS A 252 -24.41 19.96 5.16
C LYS A 252 -25.57 19.74 4.18
N GLU A 253 -25.36 18.95 3.14
CA GLU A 253 -26.42 18.56 2.20
C GLU A 253 -27.52 17.76 2.91
N HIS A 254 -27.20 17.02 3.98
CA HIS A 254 -28.20 16.29 4.76
C HIS A 254 -29.19 17.18 5.49
N VAL A 255 -28.77 18.38 5.91
CA VAL A 255 -29.62 19.31 6.67
C VAL A 255 -30.45 20.19 5.73
N ALA A 256 -30.06 20.28 4.46
CA ALA A 256 -30.74 21.08 3.44
C ALA A 256 -31.94 20.35 2.78
N HIS A 257 -32.15 19.06 3.09
CA HIS A 257 -33.21 18.20 2.57
C HIS A 257 -34.02 17.57 3.70
#